data_AF-A0A7J3KEV0-F1
#
_entry.id   AF-A0A7J3KEV0-F1
#
_cell.length_a   1.000
_cell.length_b   1.000
_cell.length_c   1.000
_cell.angle_alpha   90.00
_cell.angle_beta   90.00
_cell.angle_gamma   90.00
#
_symmetry.space_group_name_H-M   'P 1'
#
loop_
_entity.id
_entity.type
_entity.pdbx_description
1 polymer ?
#
loop_
_entity_poly.entity_id
_entity_poly.type
_entity_poly.pdbx_seq_one_letter_code
_entity_poly.pdbx_strand_id
1 'polypeptide(L)'
;MRIDVSVVNIVFGFDVKTYSSPYIDIPPFSIRVLKLEEIIAEKIHALLKRNNARDLYDLFFLLRFVEPDKDIIQKNLKFLR
;
A
#
# COMPACT_ATOMS: atom_id res chain seq x y z
N MET A 1 -8.58 -7.28 -16.88
CA MET A 1 -8.12 -6.65 -15.63
C MET A 1 -8.01 -7.74 -14.57
N ARG A 2 -6.85 -7.91 -13.94
CA ARG A 2 -6.69 -8.83 -12.80
C ARG A 2 -6.84 -8.03 -11.52
N ILE A 3 -7.74 -8.45 -10.64
CA ILE A 3 -7.93 -7.88 -9.31
C ILE A 3 -7.56 -8.97 -8.31
N ASP A 4 -6.63 -8.66 -7.41
CA ASP A 4 -6.27 -9.53 -6.29
C ASP A 4 -6.85 -8.91 -5.00
N VAL A 5 -7.51 -9.73 -4.18
CA VAL A 5 -8.14 -9.32 -2.92
C VAL A 5 -7.51 -10.09 -1.78
N SER A 6 -6.92 -9.39 -0.81
CA SER A 6 -6.45 -10.01 0.42
C SER A 6 -7.62 -10.34 1.33
N VAL A 7 -7.66 -11.58 1.84
CA VAL A 7 -8.68 -12.03 2.81
C VAL A 7 -8.30 -11.63 4.24
N VAL A 8 -7.02 -11.33 4.48
CA VAL A 8 -6.51 -10.88 5.78
C VAL A 8 -6.86 -9.40 5.96
N ASN A 9 -7.83 -9.13 6.83
CA ASN A 9 -8.35 -7.78 7.10
C ASN A 9 -7.59 -7.13 8.27
N ILE A 10 -6.30 -6.90 8.08
CA ILE A 10 -5.49 -6.13 9.02
C ILE A 10 -5.11 -4.85 8.31
N VAL A 11 -5.91 -3.82 8.53
CA VAL A 11 -5.64 -2.45 8.06
C VAL A 11 -5.40 -1.61 9.31
N PHE A 12 -4.17 -1.13 9.49
CA PHE A 12 -3.80 -0.31 10.63
C PHE A 12 -4.34 1.13 10.49
N GLY A 13 -4.54 1.59 9.26
CA GLY A 13 -5.29 2.80 8.98
C GLY A 13 -5.58 3.00 7.49
N PHE A 14 -6.45 3.95 7.20
CA PHE A 14 -6.70 4.38 5.83
C PHE A 14 -6.74 5.91 5.75
N ASP A 15 -6.34 6.41 4.58
CA ASP A 15 -6.61 7.78 4.18
C ASP A 15 -7.79 7.79 3.21
N VAL A 16 -8.57 8.86 3.24
CA VAL A 16 -9.61 9.09 2.22
C VAL A 16 -9.01 10.01 1.16
N LYS A 17 -8.96 9.54 -0.09
CA LYS A 17 -8.52 10.33 -1.24
C LYS A 17 -9.70 10.53 -2.18
N THR A 18 -9.93 11.77 -2.59
CA THR A 18 -10.89 12.09 -3.64
C THR A 18 -10.20 11.92 -5.00
N TYR A 19 -10.75 11.02 -5.83
CA TYR A 19 -10.34 10.86 -7.20
C TYR A 19 -11.23 11.73 -8.10
N SER A 20 -10.59 12.57 -8.91
CA SER A 20 -11.25 13.33 -9.96
C SER A 20 -10.90 12.68 -11.30
N SER A 21 -11.91 12.15 -11.97
CA SER A 21 -11.74 11.54 -13.29
C SER A 21 -11.43 12.61 -14.34
N PRO A 22 -10.59 12.31 -15.36
CA PRO A 22 -10.45 13.18 -16.53
C PRO A 22 -11.67 13.10 -17.47
N TYR A 23 -12.52 12.08 -17.31
CA TYR A 23 -13.75 11.91 -18.08
C TYR A 23 -14.87 12.75 -17.46
N ILE A 24 -15.50 13.59 -18.29
CA ILE A 24 -16.45 14.62 -17.85
C ILE A 24 -17.76 14.07 -17.28
N ASP A 25 -18.11 12.85 -17.67
CA ASP A 25 -19.31 12.12 -17.26
C ASP A 25 -19.13 11.38 -15.92
N ILE A 26 -17.91 11.33 -15.38
CA ILE A 26 -17.60 10.65 -14.13
C ILE A 26 -17.39 11.70 -13.02
N PRO A 27 -18.35 11.86 -12.09
CA PRO A 27 -18.21 12.81 -11.00
C PRO A 27 -17.06 12.38 -10.05
N PRO A 28 -16.41 13.32 -9.35
CA PRO A 28 -15.41 12.98 -8.35
C PRO A 28 -15.99 12.10 -7.24
N PHE A 29 -15.20 11.12 -6.78
CA PHE A 29 -15.60 10.22 -5.71
C PHE A 29 -14.46 9.94 -4.75
N SER A 30 -14.81 9.58 -3.51
CA SER A 30 -13.84 9.33 -2.46
C SER A 30 -13.55 7.84 -2.31
N ILE A 31 -12.27 7.50 -2.20
CA ILE A 31 -11.78 6.13 -2.05
C ILE A 31 -10.96 6.06 -0.76
N ARG A 32 -11.10 4.96 -0.03
CA ARG A 32 -10.20 4.63 1.07
C ARG A 32 -8.94 3.96 0.50
N VAL A 33 -7.79 4.54 0.79
CA VAL A 33 -6.48 4.00 0.43
C VAL A 33 -5.72 3.66 1.71
N LEU A 34 -4.85 2.66 1.64
CA LEU A 34 -3.93 2.38 2.74
C LEU A 34 -3.05 3.60 3.02
N LYS A 35 -2.70 3.77 4.29
CA LYS A 35 -1.68 4.76 4.67
C LYS A 35 -0.34 4.41 4.04
N LEU A 36 0.46 5.43 3.74
CA LEU A 36 1.70 5.25 2.97
C LEU A 36 2.72 4.38 3.71
N GLU A 37 2.78 4.51 5.04
CA GLU A 37 3.62 3.71 5.93
C GLU A 37 3.25 2.23 5.89
N GLU A 38 1.95 1.95 5.79
CA GLU A 38 1.42 0.58 5.68
C GLU A 38 1.69 -0.02 4.30
N ILE A 39 1.57 0.78 3.23
CA ILE A 39 1.98 0.37 1.87
C ILE A 39 3.47 0.00 1.85
N ILE A 40 4.33 0.77 2.51
CA ILE A 40 5.76 0.45 2.63
C ILE A 40 5.98 -0.87 3.36
N ALA A 41 5.29 -1.09 4.48
CA ALA A 41 5.40 -2.33 5.23
C ALA A 41 5.04 -3.56 4.38
N GLU A 42 3.94 -3.49 3.64
CA GLU A 42 3.53 -4.53 2.67
C GLU A 42 4.58 -4.76 1.58
N LYS A 43 5.17 -3.67 1.03
CA LYS A 43 6.21 -3.78 0.00
C LYS A 43 7.47 -4.45 0.52
N ILE A 44 7.90 -4.12 1.75
CA ILE A 44 9.02 -4.79 2.40
C ILE A 44 8.71 -6.27 2.60
N HIS A 45 7.54 -6.60 3.14
CA HIS A 45 7.11 -7.98 3.34
C HIS A 45 7.10 -8.78 2.04
N ALA A 46 6.49 -8.22 1.00
CA ALA A 46 6.44 -8.81 -0.33
C ALA A 46 7.85 -9.01 -0.92
N LEU A 47 8.73 -8.01 -0.82
CA LEU A 47 10.09 -8.12 -1.34
C LEU A 47 10.84 -9.28 -0.68
N LEU A 48 10.69 -9.45 0.65
CA LEU A 48 11.29 -10.56 1.39
C LEU A 48 10.73 -11.93 0.97
N LYS A 49 9.46 -12.02 0.58
CA LYS A 49 8.81 -13.28 0.20
C LYS A 49 9.04 -13.70 -1.25
N ARG A 50 8.95 -12.75 -2.20
CA ARG A 50 8.94 -13.04 -3.65
C ARG A 50 10.12 -12.48 -4.44
N ASN A 51 10.99 -11.68 -3.81
CA ASN A 51 12.20 -11.09 -4.43
C ASN A 51 11.97 -10.50 -5.83
N ASN A 52 10.94 -9.66 -6.00
CA ASN A 52 10.55 -9.08 -7.28
C ASN A 52 11.11 -7.67 -7.46
N ALA A 53 11.75 -7.40 -8.60
CA ALA A 53 12.33 -6.08 -8.94
C ALA A 53 11.31 -4.93 -8.93
N ARG A 54 10.03 -5.19 -9.24
CA ARG A 54 8.98 -4.17 -9.17
C ARG A 54 8.76 -3.65 -7.76
N ASP A 55 8.71 -4.54 -6.78
CA ASP A 55 8.51 -4.13 -5.38
C ASP A 55 9.71 -3.37 -4.82
N LEU A 56 10.92 -3.71 -5.29
CA LEU A 56 12.12 -2.94 -4.97
C LEU A 56 12.03 -1.50 -5.51
N TYR A 57 11.58 -1.33 -6.75
CA TYR A 57 11.40 -0.01 -7.35
C TYR A 57 10.31 0.80 -6.63
N ASP A 58 9.17 0.16 -6.35
CA ASP A 58 8.06 0.80 -5.62
C ASP A 58 8.55 1.26 -4.24
N LEU A 59 9.27 0.41 -3.50
CA LEU A 59 9.82 0.75 -2.20
C LEU A 59 10.83 1.91 -2.30
N PHE A 60 11.77 1.85 -3.23
CA PHE A 60 12.74 2.93 -3.47
C PHE A 60 12.06 4.27 -3.75
N PHE A 61 10.97 4.25 -4.53
CA PHE A 61 10.21 5.46 -4.83
C PHE A 61 9.46 5.98 -3.60
N LEU A 62 8.76 5.10 -2.88
CA LEU A 62 7.95 5.47 -1.71
C LEU A 62 8.79 6.04 -0.56
N LEU A 63 10.01 5.52 -0.35
CA LEU A 63 10.94 6.01 0.68
C LEU A 63 11.38 7.47 0.47
N ARG A 64 11.07 8.09 -0.67
CA ARG A 64 11.30 9.53 -0.92
C ARG A 64 10.21 10.42 -0.36
N PHE A 65 9.05 9.87 -0.02
CA PHE A 65 7.87 10.62 0.40
C PHE A 65 7.50 10.39 1.86
N VAL A 66 7.87 9.24 2.43
CA VAL A 66 7.60 8.95 3.85
C VAL A 66 8.71 8.10 4.44
N GLU A 67 9.01 8.35 5.70
CA GLU A 67 9.94 7.52 6.45
C GLU A 67 9.28 6.21 6.90
N PRO A 68 9.98 5.07 6.78
CA PRO A 68 9.45 3.79 7.20
C PRO A 68 9.27 3.71 8.72
N ASP A 69 8.05 3.42 9.17
CA ASP A 69 7.74 3.15 10.58
C ASP A 69 8.07 1.68 10.93
N LYS A 70 9.07 1.51 11.79
CA LYS A 70 9.54 0.18 12.23
C LYS A 70 8.46 -0.63 12.95
N ASP A 71 7.58 0.01 13.71
CA ASP A 71 6.55 -0.68 14.48
C ASP A 71 5.48 -1.25 13.56
N ILE A 72 5.09 -0.49 12.53
CA ILE A 72 4.15 -0.95 11.50
C ILE A 72 4.76 -2.10 10.69
N ILE A 73 6.03 -1.97 10.29
CA ILE A 73 6.75 -3.03 9.56
C ILE A 73 6.80 -4.31 10.40
N GLN A 74 7.21 -4.23 11.67
CA GLN A 74 7.29 -5.40 12.54
C GLN A 74 5.93 -6.06 12.77
N LYS A 75 4.85 -5.27 12.92
CA LYS A 75 3.49 -5.80 13.01
C LYS A 75 3.14 -6.54 11.72
N ASN A 76 3.29 -5.89 10.57
CA ASN A 76 2.97 -6.45 9.27
C ASN A 76 3.69 -7.81 9.02
N LEU A 77 4.99 -7.87 9.28
CA LEU A 77 5.81 -9.09 9.15
C LEU A 77 5.37 -10.23 10.09
N LYS A 78 4.83 -9.92 11.28
CA LYS A 78 4.36 -10.94 12.23
C LYS A 78 3.03 -11.56 11.78
N PHE A 79 2.14 -10.76 11.20
CA PHE A 79 0.79 -11.18 10.84
C PHE A 79 0.73 -11.86 9.47
N LEU A 80 1.53 -11.41 8.51
CA LEU A 80 1.64 -12.02 7.20
C LEU A 80 2.73 -13.09 7.24
N ARG A 81 2.38 -14.25 7.81
CA ARG A 81 3.31 -15.38 7.89
C ARG A 81 3.28 -16.27 6.66
#